data_AF-A0A936F2F3-F1
#
_entry.id   AF-A0A936F2F3-F1
#
_cell.length_a   1.000
_cell.length_b   1.000
_cell.length_c   1.000
_cell.angle_alpha   90.00
_cell.angle_beta   90.00
_cell.angle_gamma   90.00
#
_symmetry.space_group_name_H-M   'P 1'
#
loop_
_entity.id
_entity.type
_entity.pdbx_description
1 polymer ?
#
loop_
_entity_poly.entity_id
_entity_poly.type
_entity_poly.pdbx_seq_one_letter_code
_entity_poly.pdbx_strand_id
1 'polypeptide(L)'
;MPLPPQSSPPAISAPAPTGPEAQEALLEAFDWGHPLPLMPKELKGQAALRYQWLRRAATFDPAGGLPTGPFLSGRERQEVEGLRRLAAIPHEQLEQALKALSLREAGSALALWRWGQVRVRTGAFDRATRRTWEDRLLRDGPVLTRGYALRHALCWALAEQDESRFAALRPTGDPSLEGVHHSFQGLFGLLGGPSPVLRLWTLPGLDYRDLGLDQLASRVWICPLGEEALPALPPGTAWIIPSASGAQEERDASLPEALLAEGRDLARRLQRAGITAHFATSRPAFERIGLLWFPILIELDGQGGIRSIRMGDAAPKRP
;
A
#
# COMPACT_ATOMS: atom_id res chain seq x y z
N MET A 1 -27.53 -41.41 41.20
CA MET A 1 -27.22 -41.83 39.82
C MET A 1 -26.37 -40.75 39.18
N PRO A 2 -25.20 -41.06 38.60
CA PRO A 2 -24.41 -40.07 37.88
C PRO A 2 -25.10 -39.73 36.53
N LEU A 3 -25.10 -38.45 36.17
CA LEU A 3 -25.60 -37.96 34.89
C LEU A 3 -24.71 -38.48 33.74
N PRO A 4 -25.30 -38.83 32.57
CA PRO A 4 -24.51 -39.26 31.42
C PRO A 4 -23.64 -38.09 30.91
N PRO A 5 -22.45 -38.39 30.37
CA PRO A 5 -21.58 -37.37 29.79
C PRO A 5 -22.30 -36.64 28.66
N GLN A 6 -22.27 -35.31 28.70
CA GLN A 6 -22.81 -34.48 27.63
C GLN A 6 -22.03 -34.76 26.34
N SER A 7 -22.72 -35.28 25.33
CA SER A 7 -22.17 -35.42 23.98
C SER A 7 -21.87 -34.04 23.43
N SER A 8 -20.59 -33.73 23.19
CA SER A 8 -20.18 -32.53 22.47
C SER A 8 -20.90 -32.51 21.11
N PRO A 9 -21.48 -31.37 20.70
CA PRO A 9 -22.10 -31.27 19.38
C PRO A 9 -21.05 -31.62 18.30
N PRO A 10 -21.45 -32.32 17.22
CA PRO A 10 -20.51 -32.67 16.16
C PRO A 10 -19.83 -31.41 15.65
N ALA A 11 -18.50 -31.45 15.56
CA ALA A 11 -17.73 -30.37 14.96
C ALA A 11 -18.30 -30.12 13.55
N ILE A 12 -18.78 -28.91 13.31
CA ILE A 12 -19.17 -28.48 11.97
C ILE A 12 -17.86 -28.42 11.17
N SER A 13 -17.53 -29.51 10.49
CA SER A 13 -16.44 -29.54 9.52
C SER A 13 -16.84 -28.64 8.36
N ALA A 14 -16.29 -27.43 8.34
CA ALA A 14 -16.36 -26.59 7.16
C ALA A 14 -15.80 -27.38 5.96
N PRO A 15 -16.41 -27.26 4.76
CA PRO A 15 -15.87 -27.90 3.56
C PRO A 15 -14.44 -27.42 3.30
N ALA A 16 -13.59 -28.31 2.79
CA ALA A 16 -12.23 -27.95 2.43
C ALA A 16 -12.23 -26.88 1.33
N PRO A 17 -11.34 -25.88 1.40
CA PRO A 17 -11.35 -24.77 0.46
C PRO A 17 -11.04 -25.23 -0.95
N THR A 18 -11.72 -24.65 -1.92
CA THR A 18 -11.43 -24.86 -3.34
C THR A 18 -10.08 -24.20 -3.72
N GLY A 19 -9.54 -24.56 -4.89
CA GLY A 19 -8.30 -23.96 -5.40
C GLY A 19 -8.34 -22.42 -5.46
N PRO A 20 -9.40 -21.81 -6.01
CA PRO A 20 -9.57 -20.35 -5.99
C PRO A 20 -9.66 -19.75 -4.59
N GLU A 21 -10.47 -20.33 -3.69
CA GLU A 21 -10.61 -19.84 -2.31
C GLU A 21 -9.27 -19.86 -1.56
N ALA A 22 -8.48 -20.92 -1.75
CA ALA A 22 -7.15 -21.01 -1.15
C ALA A 22 -6.19 -19.93 -1.68
N GLN A 23 -6.28 -19.58 -2.97
CA GLN A 23 -5.47 -18.50 -3.55
C GLN A 23 -5.90 -17.13 -3.03
N GLU A 24 -7.21 -16.90 -2.92
CA GLU A 24 -7.77 -15.66 -2.37
C GLU A 24 -7.34 -15.45 -0.91
N ALA A 25 -7.46 -16.48 -0.07
CA ALA A 25 -7.01 -16.41 1.33
C ALA A 25 -5.50 -16.15 1.46
N LEU A 26 -4.68 -16.68 0.54
CA LEU A 26 -3.24 -16.38 0.51
C LEU A 26 -2.99 -14.93 0.10
N LEU A 27 -3.69 -14.44 -0.92
CA LEU A 27 -3.59 -13.06 -1.38
C LEU A 27 -4.05 -12.05 -0.32
N GLU A 28 -5.14 -12.36 0.39
CA GLU A 28 -5.62 -11.58 1.53
C GLU A 28 -4.58 -11.56 2.65
N ALA A 29 -4.05 -12.73 3.06
CA ALA A 29 -2.99 -12.78 4.06
C ALA A 29 -1.75 -11.97 3.66
N PHE A 30 -1.38 -12.01 2.37
CA PHE A 30 -0.31 -11.17 1.84
C PHE A 30 -0.64 -9.67 1.94
N ASP A 31 -1.85 -9.26 1.56
CA ASP A 31 -2.28 -7.86 1.59
C ASP A 31 -2.26 -7.27 2.99
N TRP A 32 -2.70 -8.04 3.99
CA TRP A 32 -2.73 -7.64 5.40
C TRP A 32 -1.40 -7.84 6.13
N GLY A 33 -0.36 -8.35 5.46
CA GLY A 33 0.93 -8.68 6.09
C GLY A 33 0.83 -9.78 7.14
N HIS A 34 -0.19 -10.63 7.05
CA HIS A 34 -0.38 -11.78 7.93
C HIS A 34 0.51 -12.97 7.53
N PRO A 35 0.76 -13.92 8.44
CA PRO A 35 1.42 -15.16 8.09
C PRO A 35 0.69 -15.88 6.94
N LEU A 36 1.42 -16.24 5.88
CA LEU A 36 0.80 -16.86 4.70
C LEU A 36 0.28 -18.27 5.03
N PRO A 37 -1.00 -18.59 4.73
CA PRO A 37 -1.62 -19.86 5.07
C PRO A 37 -0.88 -21.04 4.45
N LEU A 38 -0.81 -22.19 5.13
CA LEU A 38 -0.22 -23.40 4.56
C LEU A 38 -1.06 -23.91 3.38
N MET A 39 -0.43 -24.62 2.45
CA MET A 39 -1.15 -25.27 1.35
C MET A 39 -2.14 -26.31 1.90
N PRO A 40 -3.45 -26.22 1.56
CA PRO A 40 -4.42 -27.23 1.95
C PRO A 40 -4.03 -28.61 1.41
N LYS A 41 -4.25 -29.67 2.21
CA LYS A 41 -3.84 -31.04 1.87
C LYS A 41 -4.66 -31.62 0.72
N GLU A 42 -5.84 -31.05 0.48
CA GLU A 42 -6.83 -31.47 -0.49
C GLU A 42 -6.49 -30.96 -1.90
N LEU A 43 -5.67 -29.90 -2.01
CA LEU A 43 -5.22 -29.39 -3.30
C LEU A 43 -4.26 -30.39 -3.97
N LYS A 44 -4.59 -30.78 -5.20
CA LYS A 44 -3.79 -31.71 -6.01
C LYS A 44 -3.64 -31.20 -7.45
N GLY A 45 -2.67 -31.79 -8.16
CA GLY A 45 -2.43 -31.50 -9.57
C GLY A 45 -2.19 -30.01 -9.84
N GLN A 46 -2.88 -29.47 -10.85
CA GLN A 46 -2.68 -28.07 -11.26
C GLN A 46 -3.06 -27.05 -10.18
N ALA A 47 -4.10 -27.30 -9.39
CA ALA A 47 -4.49 -26.38 -8.32
C ALA A 47 -3.37 -26.22 -7.27
N ALA A 48 -2.70 -27.33 -6.92
CA ALA A 48 -1.55 -27.32 -6.01
C ALA A 48 -0.36 -26.54 -6.61
N LEU A 49 -0.06 -26.75 -7.90
CA LEU A 49 1.03 -26.04 -8.57
C LEU A 49 0.78 -24.52 -8.64
N ARG A 50 -0.45 -24.10 -8.96
CA ARG A 50 -0.83 -22.67 -8.99
C ARG A 50 -0.74 -22.04 -7.60
N TYR A 51 -1.20 -22.75 -6.57
CA TYR A 51 -1.06 -22.29 -5.18
C TYR A 51 0.42 -22.14 -4.77
N GLN A 52 1.25 -23.15 -5.09
CA GLN A 52 2.69 -23.08 -4.84
C GLN A 52 3.36 -21.92 -5.57
N TRP A 53 2.96 -21.68 -6.82
CA TRP A 53 3.47 -20.55 -7.60
C TRP A 53 3.12 -19.22 -6.94
N LEU A 54 1.87 -19.03 -6.56
CA LEU A 54 1.40 -17.84 -5.86
C LEU A 54 2.13 -17.63 -4.53
N ARG A 55 2.32 -18.70 -3.73
CA ARG A 55 3.08 -18.62 -2.48
C ARG A 55 4.52 -18.20 -2.71
N ARG A 56 5.20 -18.75 -3.74
CA ARG A 56 6.56 -18.32 -4.11
C ARG A 56 6.58 -16.85 -4.55
N ALA A 57 5.60 -16.40 -5.32
CA ALA A 57 5.44 -15.01 -5.71
C ALA A 57 5.19 -14.09 -4.49
N ALA A 58 4.54 -14.58 -3.45
CA ALA A 58 4.33 -13.82 -2.22
C ALA A 58 5.59 -13.74 -1.33
N THR A 59 6.47 -14.74 -1.36
CA THR A 59 7.62 -14.83 -0.42
C THR A 59 8.99 -14.57 -1.02
N PHE A 60 9.15 -14.49 -2.35
CA PHE A 60 10.48 -14.25 -2.93
C PHE A 60 11.04 -12.87 -2.55
N ASP A 61 12.35 -12.72 -2.63
CA ASP A 61 13.02 -11.42 -2.54
C ASP A 61 13.03 -10.73 -3.92
N PRO A 62 12.25 -9.65 -4.14
CA PRO A 62 12.22 -8.93 -5.41
C PRO A 62 13.51 -8.20 -5.78
N ALA A 63 14.40 -7.94 -4.82
CA ALA A 63 15.72 -7.37 -5.11
C ALA A 63 16.66 -8.42 -5.74
N GLY A 64 16.56 -9.67 -5.27
CA GLY A 64 17.33 -10.82 -5.79
C GLY A 64 16.90 -11.33 -7.17
N GLY A 65 15.80 -10.82 -7.74
CA GLY A 65 15.30 -11.20 -9.06
C GLY A 65 13.91 -11.84 -9.03
N LEU A 66 13.53 -12.49 -10.13
CA LEU A 66 12.21 -13.12 -10.28
C LEU A 66 12.26 -14.61 -9.94
N PRO A 67 11.24 -15.17 -9.25
CA PRO A 67 11.29 -16.53 -8.73
C PRO A 67 11.07 -17.60 -9.82
N THR A 68 11.53 -18.82 -9.55
CA THR A 68 11.28 -19.99 -10.42
C THR A 68 9.91 -20.60 -10.15
N GLY A 69 9.23 -21.00 -11.23
CA GLY A 69 7.92 -21.64 -11.17
C GLY A 69 7.96 -23.12 -10.82
N PRO A 70 6.84 -23.69 -10.34
CA PRO A 70 6.70 -25.12 -10.11
C PRO A 70 6.26 -25.90 -11.36
N PHE A 71 5.92 -25.22 -12.46
CA PHE A 71 5.38 -25.84 -13.68
C PHE A 71 6.47 -26.50 -14.55
N LEU A 72 6.27 -27.76 -14.92
CA LEU A 72 7.25 -28.54 -15.70
C LEU A 72 7.10 -28.36 -17.22
N SER A 73 5.92 -28.03 -17.71
CA SER A 73 5.63 -27.85 -19.14
C SER A 73 4.37 -27.01 -19.36
N GLY A 74 4.05 -26.71 -20.61
CA GLY A 74 2.81 -26.01 -20.98
C GLY A 74 2.91 -24.49 -20.93
N ARG A 75 1.75 -23.84 -21.03
CA ARG A 75 1.63 -22.37 -21.13
C ARG A 75 2.03 -21.67 -19.83
N GLU A 76 1.73 -22.28 -18.69
CA GLU A 76 2.09 -21.78 -17.37
C GLU A 76 3.62 -21.72 -17.19
N ARG A 77 4.34 -22.74 -17.66
CA ARG A 77 5.81 -22.70 -17.67
C ARG A 77 6.34 -21.59 -18.59
N GLN A 78 5.76 -21.44 -19.79
CA GLN A 78 6.16 -20.38 -20.72
C GLN A 78 5.93 -18.98 -20.12
N GLU A 79 4.81 -18.80 -19.42
CA GLU A 79 4.49 -17.56 -18.72
C GLU A 79 5.52 -17.25 -17.62
N VAL A 80 5.81 -18.21 -16.74
CA VAL A 80 6.77 -18.00 -15.64
C VAL A 80 8.20 -17.79 -16.17
N GLU A 81 8.61 -18.53 -17.20
CA GLU A 81 9.92 -18.30 -17.82
C GLU A 81 9.99 -16.96 -18.57
N GLY A 82 8.90 -16.52 -19.19
CA GLY A 82 8.78 -15.19 -19.78
C GLY A 82 8.97 -14.09 -18.73
N LEU A 83 8.32 -14.25 -17.57
CA LEU A 83 8.49 -13.35 -16.43
C LEU A 83 9.95 -13.35 -15.97
N ARG A 84 10.53 -14.52 -15.70
CA ARG A 84 11.91 -14.64 -15.22
C ARG A 84 12.93 -13.96 -16.13
N ARG A 85 12.71 -14.02 -17.45
CA ARG A 85 13.58 -13.36 -18.43
C ARG A 85 13.59 -11.84 -18.31
N LEU A 86 12.51 -11.20 -17.82
CA LEU A 86 12.47 -9.74 -17.65
C LEU A 86 13.66 -9.20 -16.84
N ALA A 87 14.11 -9.95 -15.82
CA ALA A 87 15.23 -9.52 -14.97
C ALA A 87 16.57 -9.44 -15.71
N ALA A 88 16.70 -10.08 -16.87
CA ALA A 88 17.91 -10.10 -17.70
C ALA A 88 17.75 -9.29 -18.99
N ILE A 89 16.57 -8.72 -19.26
CA ILE A 89 16.32 -7.96 -20.49
C ILE A 89 16.97 -6.57 -20.37
N PRO A 90 17.71 -6.11 -21.40
CA PRO A 90 18.22 -4.74 -21.44
C PRO A 90 17.08 -3.71 -21.34
N HIS A 91 17.33 -2.59 -20.65
CA HIS A 91 16.31 -1.56 -20.39
C HIS A 91 15.55 -1.11 -21.65
N GLU A 92 16.26 -0.92 -22.76
CA GLU A 92 15.71 -0.51 -24.06
C GLU A 92 14.66 -1.46 -24.64
N GLN A 93 14.70 -2.74 -24.27
CA GLN A 93 13.78 -3.78 -24.74
C GLN A 93 12.69 -4.10 -23.71
N LEU A 94 12.79 -3.55 -22.51
CA LEU A 94 11.95 -3.93 -21.38
C LEU A 94 10.48 -3.56 -21.63
N GLU A 95 10.22 -2.39 -22.22
CA GLU A 95 8.86 -1.96 -22.55
C GLU A 95 8.13 -2.97 -23.45
N GLN A 96 8.78 -3.41 -24.52
CA GLN A 96 8.22 -4.41 -25.43
C GLN A 96 8.02 -5.76 -24.74
N ALA A 97 8.97 -6.17 -23.91
CA ALA A 97 8.89 -7.42 -23.15
C ALA A 97 7.73 -7.41 -22.14
N LEU A 98 7.51 -6.30 -21.45
CA LEU A 98 6.37 -6.11 -20.54
C LEU A 98 5.04 -6.22 -21.30
N LYS A 99 4.92 -5.59 -22.47
CA LYS A 99 3.70 -5.66 -23.30
C LYS A 99 3.40 -7.08 -23.79
N ALA A 100 4.43 -7.88 -24.06
CA ALA A 100 4.30 -9.24 -24.57
C ALA A 100 4.04 -10.31 -23.48
N LEU A 101 4.23 -9.98 -22.21
CA LEU A 101 4.21 -10.94 -21.11
C LEU A 101 2.80 -11.43 -20.78
N SER A 102 2.48 -12.72 -20.92
CA SER A 102 1.22 -13.30 -20.41
C SER A 102 1.09 -13.15 -18.88
N LEU A 103 -0.10 -12.84 -18.37
CA LEU A 103 -0.39 -12.70 -16.94
C LEU A 103 -1.66 -13.47 -16.54
N ARG A 104 -1.75 -14.75 -16.92
CA ARG A 104 -2.92 -15.58 -16.63
C ARG A 104 -2.88 -16.16 -15.22
N GLU A 105 -1.69 -16.41 -14.70
CA GLU A 105 -1.51 -16.99 -13.38
C GLU A 105 -1.37 -15.88 -12.33
N ALA A 106 -2.14 -15.98 -11.23
CA ALA A 106 -2.12 -14.97 -10.17
C ALA A 106 -0.73 -14.74 -9.57
N GLY A 107 0.06 -15.82 -9.46
CA GLY A 107 1.46 -15.72 -9.02
C GLY A 107 2.34 -14.90 -9.98
N SER A 108 2.08 -14.93 -11.29
CA SER A 108 2.86 -14.17 -12.27
C SER A 108 2.61 -12.68 -12.13
N ALA A 109 1.33 -12.29 -11.97
CA ALA A 109 0.98 -10.90 -11.74
C ALA A 109 1.50 -10.38 -10.40
N LEU A 110 1.41 -11.16 -9.32
CA LEU A 110 1.95 -10.78 -8.01
C LEU A 110 3.47 -10.63 -8.05
N ALA A 111 4.17 -11.56 -8.70
CA ALA A 111 5.63 -11.48 -8.84
C ALA A 111 6.05 -10.29 -9.71
N LEU A 112 5.35 -10.01 -10.80
CA LEU A 112 5.58 -8.83 -11.63
C LEU A 112 5.35 -7.53 -10.84
N TRP A 113 4.28 -7.47 -10.05
CA TRP A 113 3.99 -6.33 -9.18
C TRP A 113 5.14 -6.09 -8.19
N ARG A 114 5.51 -7.10 -7.38
CA ARG A 114 6.54 -6.94 -6.35
C ARG A 114 7.90 -6.59 -6.94
N TRP A 115 8.29 -7.20 -8.05
CA TRP A 115 9.53 -6.88 -8.75
C TRP A 115 9.52 -5.46 -9.32
N GLY A 116 8.46 -5.06 -10.03
CA GLY A 116 8.36 -3.73 -10.62
C GLY A 116 8.32 -2.63 -9.57
N GLN A 117 7.64 -2.85 -8.44
CA GLN A 117 7.62 -1.92 -7.30
C GLN A 117 9.04 -1.61 -6.81
N VAL A 118 9.89 -2.63 -6.64
CA VAL A 118 11.30 -2.44 -6.26
C VAL A 118 12.09 -1.69 -7.34
N ARG A 119 11.85 -1.98 -8.62
CA ARG A 119 12.52 -1.28 -9.73
C ARG A 119 12.15 0.20 -9.79
N VAL A 120 10.88 0.54 -9.57
CA VAL A 120 10.44 1.94 -9.45
C VAL A 120 11.09 2.60 -8.23
N ARG A 121 11.05 1.94 -7.07
CA ARG A 121 11.63 2.47 -5.83
C ARG A 121 13.14 2.71 -5.89
N THR A 122 13.86 1.94 -6.69
CA THR A 122 15.31 2.06 -6.89
C THR A 122 15.68 3.00 -8.03
N GLY A 123 14.69 3.59 -8.72
CA GLY A 123 14.91 4.47 -9.87
C GLY A 123 15.33 3.73 -11.15
N ALA A 124 15.24 2.40 -11.18
CA ALA A 124 15.56 1.60 -12.36
C ALA A 124 14.51 1.72 -13.46
N PHE A 125 13.26 2.06 -13.11
CA PHE A 125 12.22 2.36 -14.08
C PHE A 125 12.09 3.87 -14.28
N ASP A 126 12.30 4.31 -15.52
CA ASP A 126 11.86 5.63 -15.95
C ASP A 126 10.33 5.71 -16.02
N ARG A 127 9.82 6.91 -16.30
CA ARG A 127 8.39 7.22 -16.38
C ARG A 127 7.66 6.34 -17.41
N ALA A 128 8.25 6.09 -18.58
CA ALA A 128 7.62 5.34 -19.66
C ALA A 128 7.53 3.84 -19.33
N THR A 129 8.61 3.28 -18.80
CA THR A 129 8.71 1.89 -18.35
C THR A 129 7.75 1.62 -17.20
N ARG A 130 7.71 2.52 -16.21
CA ARG A 130 6.76 2.45 -15.09
C ARG A 130 5.31 2.40 -15.58
N ARG A 131 4.92 3.31 -16.47
CA ARG A 131 3.56 3.35 -17.04
C ARG A 131 3.21 2.06 -17.78
N THR A 132 4.14 1.53 -18.57
CA THR A 132 3.92 0.27 -19.29
C THR A 132 3.74 -0.90 -18.34
N TRP A 133 4.52 -0.96 -17.26
CA TRP A 133 4.38 -1.97 -16.22
C TRP A 133 3.04 -1.85 -15.47
N GLU A 134 2.63 -0.64 -15.08
CA GLU A 134 1.32 -0.36 -14.48
C GLU A 134 0.18 -0.79 -15.42
N ASP A 135 0.22 -0.35 -16.68
CA ASP A 135 -0.81 -0.64 -17.68
C ASP A 135 -0.94 -2.13 -17.96
N ARG A 136 0.20 -2.86 -17.95
CA ARG A 136 0.19 -4.31 -18.13
C ARG A 136 -0.55 -5.00 -16.98
N LEU A 137 -0.29 -4.59 -15.74
CA LEU A 137 -0.97 -5.13 -14.56
C LEU A 137 -2.45 -4.72 -14.52
N LEU A 138 -2.78 -3.48 -14.87
CA LEU A 138 -4.16 -2.97 -14.89
C LEU A 138 -5.04 -3.70 -15.90
N ARG A 139 -4.50 -3.99 -17.09
CA ARG A 139 -5.25 -4.62 -18.17
C ARG A 139 -5.54 -6.11 -17.90
N ASP A 140 -4.51 -6.85 -17.49
CA ASP A 140 -4.55 -8.32 -17.52
C ASP A 140 -4.30 -8.97 -16.16
N GLY A 141 -4.01 -8.19 -15.11
CA GLY A 141 -3.83 -8.73 -13.77
C GLY A 141 -5.14 -9.21 -13.12
N PRO A 142 -5.08 -10.16 -12.17
CA PRO A 142 -6.19 -10.45 -11.27
C PRO A 142 -6.55 -9.24 -10.39
N VAL A 143 -7.78 -9.24 -9.86
CA VAL A 143 -8.43 -8.13 -9.12
C VAL A 143 -7.48 -7.45 -8.12
N LEU A 144 -6.85 -8.21 -7.22
CA LEU A 144 -5.97 -7.64 -6.20
C LEU A 144 -4.78 -6.87 -6.80
N THR A 145 -4.07 -7.48 -7.76
CA THR A 145 -2.91 -6.82 -8.40
C THR A 145 -3.31 -5.64 -9.28
N ARG A 146 -4.52 -5.64 -9.84
CA ARG A 146 -5.08 -4.44 -10.49
C ARG A 146 -5.30 -3.33 -9.47
N GLY A 147 -5.82 -3.66 -8.29
CA GLY A 147 -5.94 -2.71 -7.18
C GLY A 147 -4.59 -2.09 -6.78
N TYR A 148 -3.55 -2.91 -6.67
CA TYR A 148 -2.18 -2.42 -6.42
C TYR A 148 -1.68 -1.49 -7.53
N ALA A 149 -1.77 -1.93 -8.79
CA ALA A 149 -1.32 -1.15 -9.93
C ALA A 149 -2.10 0.17 -10.07
N LEU A 150 -3.42 0.16 -9.81
CA LEU A 150 -4.25 1.36 -9.84
C LEU A 150 -3.82 2.36 -8.76
N ARG A 151 -3.72 1.91 -7.50
CA ARG A 151 -3.26 2.77 -6.40
C ARG A 151 -1.89 3.39 -6.70
N HIS A 152 -0.96 2.58 -7.22
CA HIS A 152 0.36 3.05 -7.61
C HIS A 152 0.31 4.10 -8.72
N ALA A 153 -0.43 3.80 -9.80
CA ALA A 153 -0.54 4.69 -10.96
C ALA A 153 -1.21 6.02 -10.59
N LEU A 154 -2.21 6.00 -9.70
CA LEU A 154 -2.87 7.20 -9.19
C LEU A 154 -1.94 8.03 -8.29
N CYS A 155 -1.18 7.39 -7.38
CA CYS A 155 -0.14 8.07 -6.58
C CYS A 155 0.87 8.81 -7.45
N TRP A 156 1.34 8.18 -8.53
CA TRP A 156 2.28 8.81 -9.46
C TRP A 156 1.64 9.85 -10.36
N ALA A 157 0.40 9.65 -10.80
CA ALA A 157 -0.34 10.69 -11.55
C ALA A 157 -0.49 11.96 -10.71
N LEU A 158 -0.83 11.83 -9.42
CA LEU A 158 -0.92 12.96 -8.50
C LEU A 158 0.44 13.63 -8.28
N ALA A 159 1.50 12.85 -8.02
CA ALA A 159 2.84 13.37 -7.79
C ALA A 159 3.41 14.12 -9.02
N GLU A 160 3.03 13.68 -10.22
CA GLU A 160 3.39 14.31 -11.50
C GLU A 160 2.42 15.41 -11.93
N GLN A 161 1.32 15.62 -11.20
CA GLN A 161 0.22 16.52 -11.56
C GLN A 161 -0.33 16.23 -12.97
N ASP A 162 -0.37 14.95 -13.34
CA ASP A 162 -0.80 14.50 -14.67
C ASP A 162 -2.29 14.16 -14.67
N GLU A 163 -3.12 15.19 -14.86
CA GLU A 163 -4.58 15.06 -14.95
C GLU A 163 -5.02 14.15 -16.11
N SER A 164 -4.27 14.16 -17.21
CA SER A 164 -4.56 13.33 -18.38
C SER A 164 -4.41 11.84 -18.05
N ARG A 165 -3.35 11.49 -17.32
CA ARG A 165 -3.12 10.13 -16.85
C ARG A 165 -4.15 9.75 -15.79
N PHE A 166 -4.48 10.63 -14.86
CA PHE A 166 -5.55 10.41 -13.89
C PHE A 166 -6.87 10.06 -14.58
N ALA A 167 -7.30 10.86 -15.57
CA ALA A 167 -8.53 10.60 -16.32
C ALA A 167 -8.53 9.26 -17.08
N ALA A 168 -7.36 8.80 -17.54
CA ALA A 168 -7.20 7.52 -18.23
C ALA A 168 -7.22 6.30 -17.29
N LEU A 169 -6.99 6.48 -15.98
CA LEU A 169 -6.91 5.42 -14.98
C LEU A 169 -8.27 5.02 -14.38
N ARG A 170 -9.39 5.43 -14.99
CA ARG A 170 -10.73 5.13 -14.47
C ARG A 170 -10.97 3.62 -14.39
N PRO A 171 -11.22 3.06 -13.19
CA PRO A 171 -11.59 1.67 -13.05
C PRO A 171 -13.01 1.47 -13.59
N THR A 172 -13.18 0.56 -14.54
CA THR A 172 -14.50 0.21 -15.08
C THR A 172 -14.98 -1.12 -14.50
N GLY A 173 -16.14 -1.12 -13.84
CA GLY A 173 -16.83 -2.35 -13.45
C GLY A 173 -16.35 -3.01 -12.15
N ASP A 174 -15.63 -2.28 -11.29
CA ASP A 174 -15.24 -2.72 -9.95
C ASP A 174 -15.49 -1.60 -8.92
N PRO A 175 -16.62 -1.66 -8.19
CA PRO A 175 -16.99 -0.62 -7.22
C PRO A 175 -15.94 -0.38 -6.13
N SER A 176 -15.16 -1.42 -5.78
CA SER A 176 -14.10 -1.30 -4.77
C SER A 176 -12.96 -0.39 -5.24
N LEU A 177 -12.70 -0.39 -6.55
CA LEU A 177 -11.68 0.44 -7.19
C LEU A 177 -12.21 1.84 -7.53
N GLU A 178 -13.52 1.98 -7.80
CA GLU A 178 -14.16 3.28 -8.01
C GLU A 178 -14.02 4.20 -6.79
N GLY A 179 -14.17 3.65 -5.58
CA GLY A 179 -13.93 4.40 -4.34
C GLY A 179 -12.52 4.96 -4.24
N VAL A 180 -11.51 4.17 -4.61
CA VAL A 180 -10.10 4.62 -4.67
C VAL A 180 -9.93 5.77 -5.66
N HIS A 181 -10.48 5.64 -6.87
CA HIS A 181 -10.39 6.70 -7.87
C HIS A 181 -11.05 8.00 -7.40
N HIS A 182 -12.22 7.91 -6.73
CA HIS A 182 -12.91 9.08 -6.19
C HIS A 182 -12.09 9.80 -5.11
N SER A 183 -11.43 9.08 -4.21
CA SER A 183 -10.52 9.68 -3.23
C SER A 183 -9.39 10.48 -3.90
N PHE A 184 -8.84 10.00 -5.03
CA PHE A 184 -7.84 10.75 -5.80
C PHE A 184 -8.40 11.99 -6.50
N GLN A 185 -9.67 11.98 -6.92
CA GLN A 185 -10.32 13.17 -7.47
C GLN A 185 -10.31 14.32 -6.46
N GLY A 186 -10.62 14.04 -5.19
CA GLY A 186 -10.53 15.02 -4.11
C GLY A 186 -9.13 15.59 -3.94
N LEU A 187 -8.10 14.73 -4.00
CA LEU A 187 -6.70 15.13 -3.86
C LEU A 187 -6.20 16.02 -5.00
N PHE A 188 -6.58 15.73 -6.25
CA PHE A 188 -6.27 16.62 -7.37
C PHE A 188 -6.92 18.00 -7.17
N GLY A 189 -8.13 18.05 -6.61
CA GLY A 189 -8.80 19.31 -6.27
C GLY A 189 -8.13 20.11 -5.14
N LEU A 190 -7.24 19.50 -4.36
CA LEU A 190 -6.47 20.21 -3.32
C LEU A 190 -5.23 20.92 -3.89
N LEU A 191 -4.73 20.53 -5.06
CA LEU A 191 -3.54 21.15 -5.66
C LEU A 191 -3.82 22.62 -6.02
N GLY A 192 -2.95 23.52 -5.54
CA GLY A 192 -3.14 24.98 -5.63
C GLY A 192 -4.24 25.53 -4.73
N GLY A 193 -4.99 24.67 -4.04
CA GLY A 193 -6.03 25.04 -3.09
C GLY A 193 -5.49 25.29 -1.68
N PRO A 194 -6.32 25.84 -0.78
CA PRO A 194 -5.93 26.08 0.60
C PRO A 194 -5.60 24.77 1.31
N SER A 195 -4.56 24.83 2.15
CA SER A 195 -4.19 23.73 3.02
C SER A 195 -5.37 23.29 3.92
N PRO A 196 -5.67 21.98 4.05
CA PRO A 196 -6.69 21.49 4.95
C PRO A 196 -6.28 21.70 6.42
N VAL A 197 -7.28 21.92 7.27
CA VAL A 197 -7.11 22.00 8.73
C VAL A 197 -7.25 20.61 9.31
N LEU A 198 -6.26 20.19 10.09
CA LEU A 198 -6.25 18.92 10.81
C LEU A 198 -6.22 19.17 12.31
N ARG A 199 -6.90 18.27 13.03
CA ARG A 199 -6.84 18.19 14.49
C ARG A 199 -5.61 17.37 14.90
N LEU A 200 -4.69 18.01 15.61
CA LEU A 200 -3.37 17.48 15.93
C LEU A 200 -3.02 17.69 17.41
N TRP A 201 -2.22 16.79 17.97
CA TRP A 201 -1.61 16.94 19.28
C TRP A 201 -0.12 17.14 19.13
N THR A 202 0.46 18.13 19.81
CA THR A 202 1.91 18.34 19.80
C THR A 202 2.60 17.15 20.47
N LEU A 203 3.77 16.74 19.98
CA LEU A 203 4.64 15.81 20.69
C LEU A 203 5.98 16.50 20.97
N PRO A 204 6.51 16.43 22.21
CA PRO A 204 6.07 15.55 23.31
C PRO A 204 4.98 16.12 24.25
N GLY A 205 4.48 17.35 24.05
CA GLY A 205 3.59 18.04 25.01
C GLY A 205 2.17 17.47 25.13
N LEU A 206 1.66 16.85 24.08
CA LEU A 206 0.26 16.41 23.91
C LEU A 206 -0.75 17.56 24.01
N ASP A 207 -0.35 18.75 23.55
CA ASP A 207 -1.24 19.90 23.48
C ASP A 207 -2.10 19.83 22.22
N TYR A 208 -3.40 19.94 22.41
CA TYR A 208 -4.40 19.99 21.34
C TYR A 208 -4.27 21.26 20.50
N ARG A 209 -4.26 21.12 19.16
CA ARG A 209 -4.37 22.23 18.20
C ARG A 209 -5.12 21.80 16.93
N ASP A 210 -6.00 22.67 16.44
CA ASP A 210 -6.49 22.59 15.06
C ASP A 210 -5.58 23.47 14.19
N LEU A 211 -4.86 22.87 13.24
CA LEU A 211 -3.84 23.55 12.44
C LEU A 211 -4.01 23.25 10.96
N GLY A 212 -3.88 24.29 10.14
CA GLY A 212 -3.59 24.11 8.72
C GLY A 212 -2.19 23.52 8.54
N LEU A 213 -1.99 22.68 7.51
CA LEU A 213 -0.66 22.18 7.16
C LEU A 213 0.34 23.32 6.91
N ASP A 214 -0.11 24.45 6.37
CA ASP A 214 0.66 25.69 6.17
C ASP A 214 1.15 26.35 7.45
N GLN A 215 0.47 26.09 8.56
CA GLN A 215 0.87 26.58 9.88
C GLN A 215 1.92 25.68 10.55
N LEU A 216 2.14 24.48 10.01
CA LEU A 216 3.12 23.53 10.54
C LEU A 216 4.52 23.82 10.00
N ALA A 217 4.65 23.81 8.67
CA ALA A 217 5.92 24.02 7.98
C ALA A 217 5.70 24.13 6.45
N SER A 218 6.73 24.55 5.71
CA SER A 218 6.73 24.54 4.24
C SER A 218 6.63 23.13 3.65
N ARG A 219 7.00 22.12 4.43
CA ARG A 219 7.01 20.72 4.03
C ARG A 219 6.41 19.88 5.15
N VAL A 220 5.42 19.06 4.82
CA VAL A 220 4.76 18.18 5.79
C VAL A 220 4.98 16.73 5.37
N TRP A 221 5.59 15.96 6.24
CA TRP A 221 5.75 14.52 6.07
C TRP A 221 4.78 13.81 7.01
N ILE A 222 3.97 12.92 6.46
CA ILE A 222 2.98 12.16 7.21
C ILE A 222 3.33 10.69 7.08
N CYS A 223 3.70 10.06 8.19
CA CYS A 223 4.13 8.67 8.19
C CYS A 223 3.97 8.09 9.59
N PRO A 224 3.41 6.88 9.74
CA PRO A 224 3.41 6.17 11.01
C PRO A 224 4.83 5.97 11.55
N LEU A 225 4.99 6.03 12.88
CA LEU A 225 6.25 5.70 13.51
C LEU A 225 6.38 4.17 13.60
N GLY A 226 7.22 3.58 12.75
CA GLY A 226 7.59 2.17 12.84
C GLY A 226 8.59 1.86 13.95
N GLU A 227 9.00 0.59 14.05
CA GLU A 227 10.03 0.13 15.00
C GLU A 227 11.45 0.57 14.61
N GLU A 228 11.64 1.05 13.37
CA GLU A 228 12.94 1.51 12.84
C GLU A 228 13.49 2.76 13.56
N ALA A 229 14.73 3.12 13.24
CA ALA A 229 15.35 4.36 13.73
C ALA A 229 14.52 5.60 13.37
N LEU A 230 14.52 6.60 14.27
CA LEU A 230 13.84 7.87 14.03
C LEU A 230 14.40 8.55 12.77
N PRO A 231 13.53 9.10 11.91
CA PRO A 231 13.97 9.77 10.69
C PRO A 231 14.66 11.10 11.01
N ALA A 232 15.70 11.42 10.26
CA ALA A 232 16.28 12.76 10.26
C ALA A 232 15.35 13.68 9.45
N LEU A 233 14.78 14.70 10.10
CA LEU A 233 13.88 15.65 9.45
C LEU A 233 14.68 16.78 8.79
N PRO A 234 14.55 17.01 7.47
CA PRO A 234 15.16 18.17 6.83
C PRO A 234 14.61 19.49 7.43
N PRO A 235 15.40 20.58 7.46
CA PRO A 235 14.93 21.87 7.91
C PRO A 235 13.63 22.31 7.20
N GLY A 236 12.70 22.88 7.96
CA GLY A 236 11.38 23.28 7.42
C GLY A 236 10.46 22.11 7.11
N THR A 237 10.69 20.93 7.72
CA THR A 237 9.81 19.76 7.63
C THR A 237 9.09 19.52 8.96
N ALA A 238 7.77 19.54 8.95
CA ALA A 238 6.95 19.05 10.05
C ALA A 238 6.61 17.57 9.85
N TRP A 239 6.64 16.79 10.92
CA TRP A 239 6.20 15.39 10.91
C TRP A 239 4.85 15.23 11.58
N ILE A 240 3.92 14.59 10.89
CA ILE A 240 2.65 14.10 11.44
C ILE A 240 2.72 12.56 11.53
N ILE A 241 2.43 12.03 12.72
CA ILE A 241 2.35 10.61 13.01
C ILE A 241 0.87 10.25 13.16
N PRO A 242 0.27 9.52 12.20
CA PRO A 242 -1.07 8.97 12.36
C PRO A 242 -1.10 7.91 13.47
N SER A 243 -2.18 7.87 14.24
CA SER A 243 -2.46 6.77 15.17
C SER A 243 -2.63 5.45 14.45
N ALA A 244 -2.11 4.38 15.04
CA ALA A 244 -2.33 3.02 14.54
C ALA A 244 -3.81 2.62 14.60
N SER A 245 -4.56 3.10 15.60
CA SER A 245 -5.99 2.80 15.74
C SER A 245 -6.86 3.74 14.90
N GLY A 246 -6.47 5.02 14.80
CA GLY A 246 -7.25 6.04 14.11
C GLY A 246 -8.65 6.26 14.69
N ALA A 247 -8.89 5.79 15.93
CA ALA A 247 -10.23 5.58 16.47
C ALA A 247 -10.91 6.86 17.00
N GLN A 248 -10.24 8.01 16.99
CA GLN A 248 -10.83 9.23 17.51
C GLN A 248 -11.90 9.78 16.56
N GLU A 249 -13.06 10.08 17.13
CA GLU A 249 -14.08 10.85 16.45
C GLU A 249 -13.65 12.33 16.33
N GLU A 250 -13.90 12.93 15.16
CA GLU A 250 -13.44 14.29 14.85
C GLU A 250 -14.03 15.39 15.74
N ARG A 251 -15.09 15.10 16.50
CA ARG A 251 -15.75 16.07 17.40
C ARG A 251 -15.07 16.16 18.76
N ASP A 252 -14.32 15.15 19.18
CA ASP A 252 -13.78 15.08 20.54
C ASP A 252 -12.45 15.81 20.69
N ALA A 253 -12.36 16.74 21.64
CA ALA A 253 -11.13 17.48 21.93
C ALA A 253 -10.25 16.80 22.99
N SER A 254 -10.78 15.78 23.68
CA SER A 254 -10.04 14.96 24.64
C SER A 254 -9.59 13.65 24.03
N LEU A 255 -8.42 13.16 24.47
CA LEU A 255 -7.92 11.85 24.06
C LEU A 255 -8.52 10.75 24.95
N PRO A 256 -9.15 9.72 24.38
CA PRO A 256 -9.42 8.47 25.08
C PRO A 256 -8.14 7.85 25.66
N GLU A 257 -8.25 7.07 26.72
CA GLU A 257 -7.12 6.51 27.46
C GLU A 257 -6.14 5.74 26.55
N ALA A 258 -6.65 4.95 25.61
CA ALA A 258 -5.83 4.19 24.66
C ALA A 258 -4.97 5.10 23.75
N LEU A 259 -5.56 6.18 23.22
CA LEU A 259 -4.85 7.14 22.37
C LEU A 259 -3.89 8.02 23.18
N LEU A 260 -4.23 8.32 24.43
CA LEU A 260 -3.33 9.01 25.35
C LEU A 260 -2.11 8.15 25.68
N ALA A 261 -2.30 6.84 25.88
CA ALA A 261 -1.21 5.89 26.10
C ALA A 261 -0.30 5.78 24.87
N GLU A 262 -0.87 5.67 23.66
CA GLU A 262 -0.13 5.70 22.39
C GLU A 262 0.67 7.00 22.25
N GLY A 263 0.03 8.16 22.41
CA GLY A 263 0.69 9.47 22.32
C GLY A 263 1.81 9.65 23.35
N ARG A 264 1.64 9.17 24.58
CA ARG A 264 2.70 9.19 25.61
C ARG A 264 3.88 8.30 25.25
N ASP A 265 3.63 7.14 24.64
CA ASP A 265 4.72 6.27 24.19
C ASP A 265 5.54 6.94 23.08
N LEU A 266 4.87 7.50 22.08
CA LEU A 266 5.50 8.30 21.02
C LEU A 266 6.29 9.47 21.60
N ALA A 267 5.69 10.25 22.52
CA ALA A 267 6.31 11.39 23.16
C ALA A 267 7.63 11.02 23.87
N ARG A 268 7.64 9.92 24.64
CA ARG A 268 8.86 9.44 25.32
C ARG A 268 9.98 9.12 24.33
N ARG A 269 9.64 8.49 23.21
CA ARG A 269 10.62 8.09 22.19
C ARG A 269 11.21 9.30 21.48
N LEU A 270 10.37 10.28 21.12
CA LEU A 270 10.80 11.53 20.47
C LEU A 270 11.60 12.44 21.40
N GLN A 271 11.19 12.56 22.67
CA GLN A 271 11.89 13.38 23.68
C GLN A 271 13.32 12.92 23.90
N ARG A 272 13.59 11.61 23.92
CA ARG A 272 14.94 11.04 24.04
C ARG A 272 15.86 11.44 22.89
N ALA A 273 15.30 11.74 21.72
CA ALA A 273 16.03 12.15 20.53
C ALA A 273 16.00 13.67 20.29
N GLY A 274 15.33 14.44 21.15
CA GLY A 274 15.16 15.88 20.97
C GLY A 274 14.34 16.26 19.73
N ILE A 275 13.46 15.37 19.25
CA ILE A 275 12.63 15.58 18.06
C ILE A 275 11.22 16.00 18.49
N THR A 276 10.60 16.90 17.74
CA THR A 276 9.18 17.24 17.86
C THR A 276 8.39 16.71 16.68
N ALA A 277 7.12 16.41 16.90
CA ALA A 277 6.20 15.95 15.87
C ALA A 277 4.76 16.34 16.24
N HIS A 278 3.82 15.97 15.39
CA HIS A 278 2.39 16.08 15.64
C HIS A 278 1.77 14.70 15.59
N PHE A 279 0.83 14.42 16.49
CA PHE A 279 0.08 13.17 16.53
C PHE A 279 -1.31 13.41 15.96
N ALA A 280 -1.72 12.61 14.98
CA ALA A 280 -3.03 12.67 14.36
C ALA A 280 -3.82 11.41 14.67
N THR A 281 -4.88 11.55 15.46
CA THR A 281 -5.57 10.43 16.12
C THR A 281 -6.81 9.93 15.39
N SER A 282 -7.32 10.72 14.44
CA SER A 282 -8.55 10.43 13.70
C SER A 282 -8.22 9.99 12.28
N ARG A 283 -8.57 8.75 11.93
CA ARG A 283 -8.45 8.22 10.56
C ARG A 283 -9.50 8.80 9.58
N PRO A 284 -10.78 8.98 9.96
CA PRO A 284 -11.79 9.57 9.07
C PRO A 284 -11.39 10.93 8.47
N ALA A 285 -10.63 11.74 9.22
CA ALA A 285 -10.15 13.03 8.76
C ALA A 285 -9.23 12.90 7.53
N PHE A 286 -8.36 11.88 7.50
CA PHE A 286 -7.49 11.58 6.36
C PHE A 286 -8.28 10.94 5.22
N GLU A 287 -9.26 10.08 5.52
CA GLU A 287 -10.10 9.41 4.52
C GLU A 287 -10.89 10.42 3.69
N ARG A 288 -11.45 11.44 4.34
CA ARG A 288 -12.21 12.51 3.69
C ARG A 288 -11.40 13.26 2.63
N ILE A 289 -10.11 13.44 2.87
CA ILE A 289 -9.19 14.18 1.99
C ILE A 289 -8.31 13.26 1.14
N GLY A 290 -8.49 11.94 1.22
CA GLY A 290 -7.76 10.95 0.42
C GLY A 290 -6.31 10.68 0.86
N LEU A 291 -5.84 11.23 1.99
CA LEU A 291 -4.46 11.09 2.46
C LEU A 291 -4.23 9.74 3.19
N LEU A 292 -4.34 8.64 2.44
CA LEU A 292 -4.41 7.28 3.02
C LEU A 292 -3.22 6.38 2.72
N TRP A 293 -2.36 6.77 1.78
CA TRP A 293 -1.28 5.91 1.31
C TRP A 293 0.06 6.43 1.82
N PHE A 294 0.46 5.96 2.99
CA PHE A 294 1.73 6.35 3.63
C PHE A 294 2.96 5.72 2.94
N PRO A 295 4.13 6.39 2.96
CA PRO A 295 4.33 7.75 3.47
C PRO A 295 3.70 8.79 2.55
N ILE A 296 3.39 9.96 3.12
CA ILE A 296 2.86 11.10 2.39
C ILE A 296 3.81 12.27 2.56
N LEU A 297 4.07 12.98 1.49
CA LEU A 297 4.83 14.22 1.48
C LEU A 297 4.01 15.32 0.80
N ILE A 298 3.79 16.40 1.53
CA ILE A 298 3.09 17.59 1.05
C ILE A 298 4.08 18.75 1.07
N GLU A 299 4.17 19.46 -0.05
CA GLU A 299 4.94 20.70 -0.16
C GLU A 299 3.99 21.86 -0.40
N LEU A 300 4.25 22.98 0.28
CA LEU A 300 3.41 24.17 0.20
C LEU A 300 4.12 25.28 -0.57
N ASP A 301 3.35 26.18 -1.16
CA ASP A 301 3.85 27.26 -2.02
C ASP A 301 4.34 28.51 -1.25
N GLY A 302 4.21 28.52 0.07
CA GLY A 302 4.55 29.67 0.93
C GLY A 302 3.45 30.74 1.04
N GLN A 303 2.35 30.59 0.30
CA GLN A 303 1.13 31.40 0.39
C GLN A 303 -0.03 30.64 1.06
N GLY A 304 0.24 29.42 1.55
CA GLY A 304 -0.75 28.54 2.20
C GLY A 304 -1.43 27.57 1.24
N GLY A 305 -1.03 27.56 -0.04
CA GLY A 305 -1.51 26.63 -1.05
C GLY A 305 -0.70 25.34 -1.11
N ILE A 306 -1.35 24.23 -1.48
CA ILE A 306 -0.67 22.94 -1.68
C ILE A 306 0.00 22.94 -3.06
N ARG A 307 1.33 22.94 -3.07
CA ARG A 307 2.13 22.88 -4.30
C ARG A 307 2.23 21.46 -4.84
N SER A 308 2.48 20.47 -3.98
CA SER A 308 2.65 19.08 -4.40
C SER A 308 2.19 18.11 -3.32
N ILE A 309 1.65 16.97 -3.77
CA ILE A 309 1.31 15.84 -2.91
C ILE A 309 1.96 14.60 -3.51
N ARG A 310 2.78 13.90 -2.73
CA ARG A 310 3.35 12.60 -3.09
C ARG A 310 2.94 11.60 -2.03
N MET A 311 2.54 10.39 -2.44
CA MET A 311 2.04 9.36 -1.53
C MET A 311 2.53 7.98 -1.94
N GLY A 312 2.52 7.05 -0.98
CA GLY A 312 2.88 5.66 -1.18
C GLY A 312 4.22 5.51 -1.88
N ASP A 313 4.20 4.92 -3.07
CA ASP A 313 5.41 4.68 -3.86
C ASP A 313 6.00 5.91 -4.57
N ALA A 314 5.20 6.96 -4.75
CA ALA A 314 5.66 8.23 -5.28
C ALA A 314 6.27 9.15 -4.21
N ALA A 315 5.97 8.90 -2.92
CA ALA A 315 6.61 9.60 -1.80
C ALA A 315 7.97 9.00 -1.45
N PRO A 316 8.95 9.80 -0.98
CA PRO A 316 10.21 9.25 -0.51
C PRO A 316 10.01 8.42 0.77
N LYS A 317 10.81 7.36 0.95
CA LYS A 317 10.76 6.50 2.14
C LYS A 317 11.10 7.24 3.43
N ARG A 318 11.92 8.29 3.31
CA ARG A 318 12.34 9.19 4.38
C ARG A 318 12.06 10.63 3.95
N PRO A 319 11.80 11.54 4.91
CA PRO A 319 11.54 12.94 4.62
C PRO A 319 12.73 13.60 3.91
#